data_AF-X0ZPK9-F1
#
_entry.id   AF-X0ZPK9-F1
#
_cell.length_a   1.000
_cell.length_b   1.000
_cell.length_c   1.000
_cell.angle_alpha   90.00
_cell.angle_beta   90.00
_cell.angle_gamma   90.00
#
_symmetry.space_group_name_H-M   'P 1'
#
loop_
_entity.id
_entity.type
_entity.pdbx_description
1 polymer ?
#
loop_
_entity_poly.entity_id
_entity_poly.type
_entity_poly.pdbx_seq_one_letter_code
_entity_poly.pdbx_strand_id
1 'polypeptide(L)' 'AVIDRNLSLGREGIFCSELKAALSNSPVKQKIQGFLAGIGGTDVDEELIEKIVTDALARKTFTDGPIWMKED' A
#
# COMPACT_ATOMS: atom_id res chain seq x y z
N ALA A 1 5.07 -1.37 3.65
CA ALA A 1 4.25 -0.76 2.60
C ALA A 1 4.04 -1.77 1.49
N VAL A 2 2.87 -1.77 0.86
CA VAL A 2 2.61 -2.51 -0.38
C VAL A 2 2.09 -1.50 -1.39
N ILE A 3 2.69 -1.45 -2.58
CA ILE A 3 2.28 -0.54 -3.64
C ILE A 3 1.49 -1.35 -4.67
N ASP A 4 0.22 -1.01 -4.82
CA ASP A 4 -0.66 -1.53 -5.87
C ASP A 4 -0.79 -0.44 -6.97
N ARG A 5 -0.67 -0.85 -8.23
CA ARG A 5 -0.93 0.01 -9.41
C ARG A 5 -2.28 -0.25 -10.08
N ASN A 6 -3.14 -1.00 -9.41
CA ASN A 6 -4.46 -1.41 -9.85
C ASN A 6 -5.52 -0.98 -8.84
N LEU A 7 -6.67 -0.52 -9.32
CA LEU A 7 -7.78 -0.12 -8.46
C LEU A 7 -8.73 -1.31 -8.23
N SER A 8 -8.84 -1.75 -6.97
CA SER A 8 -9.86 -2.69 -6.51
C SER A 8 -10.91 -1.93 -5.69
N LEU A 9 -12.15 -1.85 -6.18
CA LEU A 9 -13.21 -1.10 -5.50
C LEU A 9 -13.66 -1.81 -4.22
N GLY A 10 -13.79 -1.06 -3.12
CA GLY A 10 -14.31 -1.56 -1.84
C GLY A 10 -13.29 -2.27 -0.95
N ARG A 11 -12.01 -2.33 -1.33
CA ARG A 11 -10.92 -2.91 -0.54
C ARG A 11 -9.58 -2.26 -0.90
N GLU A 12 -8.50 -2.66 -0.25
CA GLU A 12 -7.14 -2.48 -0.76
C GLU A 12 -6.89 -3.23 -2.07
N GLY A 13 -5.75 -2.97 -2.71
CA GLY A 13 -5.39 -3.63 -3.96
C GLY A 13 -5.16 -5.14 -3.79
N ILE A 14 -5.19 -5.86 -4.92
CA ILE A 14 -5.11 -7.32 -4.93
C ILE A 14 -3.80 -7.81 -4.31
N PHE A 15 -2.68 -7.14 -4.58
CA PHE A 15 -1.38 -7.59 -4.11
C PHE A 15 -1.28 -7.41 -2.59
N CYS A 16 -1.73 -6.28 -2.06
CA CYS A 16 -1.78 -6.07 -0.60
C CYS A 16 -2.72 -7.08 0.09
N SER A 17 -3.88 -7.35 -0.50
CA SER A 17 -4.84 -8.33 0.03
C SER A 17 -4.24 -9.75 0.10
N GLU A 18 -3.59 -10.20 -0.97
CA GLU A 18 -2.96 -11.52 -1.02
C GLU A 18 -1.77 -11.62 -0.07
N LEU A 19 -0.95 -10.57 0.05
CA LEU A 19 0.16 -10.55 0.99
C LEU A 19 -0.33 -10.64 2.45
N LYS A 20 -1.39 -9.89 2.81
CA LYS A 20 -2.01 -10.01 4.14
C LYS A 20 -2.57 -11.41 4.38
N ALA A 21 -3.21 -12.02 3.38
CA ALA A 21 -3.73 -13.38 3.49
C ALA A 21 -2.60 -14.41 3.68
N ALA A 22 -1.52 -14.32 2.90
CA ALA A 22 -0.36 -15.20 2.98
C ALA A 22 0.34 -15.11 4.36
N LEU A 23 0.34 -13.93 4.97
CA LEU A 23 0.96 -13.67 6.27
C LEU A 23 -0.01 -13.77 7.45
N SER A 24 -1.28 -14.14 7.22
CA SER A 24 -2.33 -14.19 8.24
C SER A 24 -2.02 -15.14 9.40
N ASN A 25 -1.30 -16.24 9.10
CA ASN A 25 -0.87 -17.24 10.09
C ASN A 25 0.55 -16.99 10.64
N SER A 26 1.15 -15.83 10.36
CA SER A 26 2.47 -15.47 10.89
C SER A 26 2.41 -15.39 12.43
N PRO A 27 3.39 -15.97 13.16
CA PRO A 27 3.47 -15.84 14.62
C PRO A 27 3.73 -14.40 15.07
N VAL A 28 4.22 -13.55 14.16
CA VAL A 28 4.41 -12.11 14.37
C VAL A 28 3.32 -11.36 13.62
N LYS A 29 2.64 -10.43 14.32
CA LYS A 29 1.66 -9.54 13.68
C LYS A 29 2.37 -8.59 12.73
N GLN A 30 2.11 -8.75 11.44
CA GLN A 30 2.73 -7.93 10.41
C GLN A 30 2.06 -6.57 10.30
N LYS A 31 2.87 -5.52 10.15
CA LYS A 31 2.45 -4.13 9.96
C LYS A 31 2.35 -3.82 8.47
N ILE A 32 1.21 -4.14 7.87
CA ILE A 32 1.00 -4.05 6.41
C ILE A 32 -0.01 -2.93 6.11
N GLN A 33 0.38 -2.01 5.24
CA GLN A 33 -0.47 -0.95 4.69
C GLN A 33 -0.35 -0.97 3.18
N GLY A 34 -1.50 -0.98 2.49
CA GLY A 34 -1.59 -0.81 1.05
C GLY A 34 -1.60 0.66 0.63
N PHE A 35 -0.88 0.96 -0.44
CA PHE A 35 -0.75 2.25 -1.09
C PHE A 35 -1.13 2.07 -2.56
N LEU A 36 -1.99 2.96 -3.07
CA LEU A 36 -2.42 2.97 -4.45
C LEU A 36 -1.73 4.11 -5.17
N ALA A 37 -0.95 3.80 -6.19
CA ALA A 37 -0.17 4.76 -6.99
C ALA A 37 -0.27 4.45 -8.49
N GLY A 38 0.09 5.39 -9.35
CA GLY A 38 0.16 5.14 -10.79
C GLY A 38 -1.21 4.95 -11.48
N ILE A 39 -2.30 5.48 -10.89
CA ILE A 39 -3.66 5.27 -11.41
C ILE A 39 -3.83 5.97 -12.76
N GLY A 40 -4.32 5.23 -13.75
CA GLY A 40 -4.46 5.75 -15.12
C GLY A 40 -3.17 5.75 -15.92
N GLY A 41 -2.14 5.02 -15.46
CA GLY A 41 -0.85 4.96 -16.14
C GLY A 41 0.07 6.12 -15.77
N THR A 42 -0.21 6.83 -14.68
CA THR A 42 0.69 7.85 -14.16
C THR A 42 1.99 7.26 -13.64
N ASP A 43 2.99 8.12 -13.50
CA ASP A 43 4.32 7.70 -13.07
C ASP A 43 4.34 7.26 -11.60
N VAL A 44 5.35 6.47 -11.25
CA VAL A 44 5.66 6.12 -9.86
C VAL A 44 7.16 6.33 -9.71
N ASP A 45 7.53 7.60 -9.55
CA ASP A 45 8.91 8.04 -9.50
C ASP A 45 9.55 7.87 -8.12
N GLU A 46 10.82 8.24 -8.02
CA GLU A 46 11.62 8.17 -6.79
C GLU A 46 11.03 9.01 -5.66
N GLU A 47 10.53 10.21 -5.96
CA GLU A 47 9.94 11.11 -4.96
C GLU A 47 8.64 10.52 -4.38
N LEU A 48 7.78 9.95 -5.22
CA LEU A 48 6.55 9.30 -4.76
C LEU A 48 6.85 8.07 -3.90
N ILE A 49 7.84 7.26 -4.29
CA ILE A 49 8.28 6.11 -3.51
C ILE A 49 8.85 6.56 -2.15
N GLU A 50 9.65 7.63 -2.11
CA GLU A 50 10.19 8.17 -0.86
C GLU A 50 9.06 8.66 0.07
N LYS A 51 8.04 9.34 -0.47
CA LYS A 51 6.83 9.73 0.28
C LYS A 51 6.12 8.51 0.88
N ILE A 52 5.95 7.43 0.10
CA ILE A 52 5.34 6.17 0.58
C ILE A 52 6.15 5.55 1.71
N VAL A 53 7.48 5.47 1.55
CA VAL A 53 8.36 4.87 2.56
C VAL A 53 8.33 5.70 3.85
N THR A 54 8.44 7.02 3.74
CA THR A 54 8.42 7.93 4.88
C THR A 54 7.11 7.83 5.67
N ASP A 55 5.98 7.85 4.96
CA ASP A 55 4.67 7.67 5.58
C ASP A 55 4.55 6.27 6.24
N ALA A 56 5.00 5.21 5.57
CA ALA A 56 4.97 3.87 6.13
C ALA A 56 5.81 3.71 7.41
N LEU A 57 6.96 4.39 7.50
CA LEU A 57 7.83 4.39 8.68
C LEU A 57 7.21 5.16 9.86
N ALA A 58 6.51 6.27 9.60
CA ALA A 58 5.90 7.10 10.63
C ALA A 58 4.60 6.51 11.21
N ARG A 59 3.99 5.54 10.53
CA ARG A 59 2.68 4.97 10.90
C ARG A 59 2.66 4.21 12.22
N LYS A 60 1.60 4.46 12.98
CA LYS A 60 1.21 3.69 14.18
C LYS A 60 -0.05 2.85 13.97
N THR A 61 -0.86 3.18 12.97
CA THR A 61 -2.13 2.52 12.64
C THR A 61 -2.12 1.99 11.21
N PHE A 62 -2.88 0.93 10.97
CA PHE A 62 -2.95 0.19 9.71
C PHE A 62 -4.42 -0.08 9.39
N THR A 63 -4.83 0.11 8.14
CA THR A 63 -6.21 -0.07 7.69
C THR A 63 -6.31 -1.05 6.53
N ASP A 64 -7.53 -1.50 6.25
CA ASP A 64 -7.82 -2.38 5.09
C ASP A 64 -8.20 -1.60 3.82
N GLY A 65 -8.19 -0.26 3.91
CA GLY A 65 -8.34 0.62 2.76
C GLY A 65 -6.98 1.02 2.17
N PRO A 66 -6.88 1.19 0.85
CA PRO A 66 -5.67 1.67 0.22
C PRO A 66 -5.51 3.16 0.48
N ILE A 67 -4.26 3.61 0.51
CA ILE A 67 -3.93 5.03 0.66
C ILE A 67 -3.48 5.55 -0.68
N TRP A 68 -4.20 6.55 -1.15
CA TRP A 68 -4.03 7.09 -2.48
C TRP A 68 -2.83 8.02 -2.46
N MET A 69 -1.84 7.69 -3.28
CA MET A 69 -0.61 8.42 -3.46
C MET A 69 -0.57 8.91 -4.90
N LYS A 70 -0.24 10.18 -5.08
CA LYS A 70 -0.12 10.82 -6.38
C LYS A 70 1.22 11.54 -6.43
N GLU A 71 1.80 11.63 -7.61
CA GLU A 71 2.75 12.71 -7.89
C GLU A 71 2.12 14.08 -7.57
N ASP A 72 2.97 15.07 -7.29
CA ASP A 72 2.50 16.44 -7.06
C ASP A 72 2.03 17.12 -8.36
#